data_AF-A0A2T0SMR4-F1
#
_entry.id   AF-A0A2T0SMR4-F1
#
_cell.length_a   1.000
_cell.length_b   1.000
_cell.length_c   1.000
_cell.angle_alpha   90.00
_cell.angle_beta   90.00
_cell.angle_gamma   90.00
#
_symmetry.space_group_name_H-M   'P 1'
#
loop_
_entity.id
_entity.type
_entity.pdbx_description
1 polymer ?
#
loop_
_entity_poly.entity_id
_entity_poly.type
_entity_poly.pdbx_seq_one_letter_code
_entity_poly.pdbx_strand_id
1 'polypeptide(L)'
;MKLGRIGIWLSVALVGFFAACRHAAPIPAVPDGYIELKAGTTVPVIDGISVVVDTAGISYCPKPVICLVPNSVHASIRLVKAQSSQRVRLFDLLTGTVYRPNEINRTDSIRLDLAGQSYKVILKGQYLGEVDGQSTGRPILLVSRL
;
A
#
# COMPACT_ATOMS: atom_id res chain seq x y z
N MET A 1 46.37 -46.07 42.08
CA MET A 1 45.41 -47.06 41.53
C MET A 1 44.10 -46.35 41.20
N LYS A 2 43.60 -46.53 39.96
CA LYS A 2 42.22 -46.34 39.45
C LYS A 2 41.54 -44.97 39.71
N LEU A 3 41.52 -43.98 38.80
CA LEU A 3 40.77 -43.86 37.51
C LEU A 3 39.24 -44.00 37.64
N GLY A 4 38.52 -42.90 37.34
CA GLY A 4 37.06 -42.84 37.15
C GLY A 4 36.59 -41.38 37.05
N ARG A 5 36.81 -40.66 35.94
CA ARG A 5 35.91 -40.58 34.77
C ARG A 5 34.42 -40.48 35.15
N ILE A 6 34.01 -39.29 35.57
CA ILE A 6 32.63 -38.81 35.51
C ILE A 6 32.75 -37.53 34.68
N GLY A 7 32.57 -37.58 33.37
CA GLY A 7 31.27 -37.78 32.76
C GLY A 7 30.87 -36.44 32.16
N ILE A 8 31.65 -35.97 31.19
CA ILE A 8 31.35 -34.80 30.35
C ILE A 8 30.11 -35.18 29.53
N TRP A 9 28.94 -34.86 30.06
CA TRP A 9 27.70 -34.80 29.31
C TRP A 9 27.27 -33.34 29.28
N LEU A 10 28.09 -32.52 28.60
CA LEU A 10 27.65 -31.22 28.11
C LEU A 10 26.77 -31.48 26.89
N SER A 11 25.57 -31.98 27.14
CA SER A 11 24.54 -32.16 26.13
C SER A 11 24.19 -30.78 25.61
N VAL A 12 24.64 -30.51 24.38
CA VAL A 12 24.27 -29.38 23.53
C VAL A 12 22.76 -29.18 23.65
N ALA A 13 22.36 -28.25 24.52
CA ALA A 13 20.98 -27.86 24.65
C ALA A 13 20.60 -27.21 23.33
N LEU A 14 19.79 -27.96 22.58
CA LEU A 14 19.15 -27.63 21.33
C LEU A 14 19.12 -26.12 21.09
N VAL A 15 19.93 -25.69 20.13
CA VAL A 15 19.62 -24.55 19.25
C VAL A 15 18.40 -24.98 18.42
N GLY A 16 17.26 -25.02 19.10
CA GLY A 16 15.94 -25.32 18.57
C GLY A 16 15.07 -24.07 18.69
N PHE A 17 15.64 -22.90 18.36
CA PHE A 17 14.79 -21.80 17.92
C PHE A 17 14.22 -22.23 16.57
N PHE A 18 13.11 -22.99 16.64
CA PHE A 18 12.17 -23.10 15.56
C PHE A 18 11.76 -21.66 15.21
N ALA A 19 12.47 -21.08 14.25
CA ALA A 19 11.97 -19.99 13.46
C ALA A 19 10.72 -20.52 12.78
N ALA A 20 9.59 -20.44 13.48
CA ALA A 20 8.28 -20.51 12.87
C ALA A 20 8.22 -19.30 11.96
N CYS A 21 8.73 -19.44 10.73
CA CYS A 21 8.41 -18.57 9.62
C CYS A 21 6.89 -18.66 9.46
N ARG A 22 6.17 -17.78 10.17
CA ARG A 22 4.79 -17.45 9.85
C ARG A 22 4.82 -17.15 8.36
N HIS A 23 4.19 -18.02 7.57
CA HIS A 23 3.97 -17.75 6.16
C HIS A 23 3.33 -16.36 6.10
N ALA A 24 4.06 -15.39 5.57
CA ALA A 24 3.50 -14.08 5.30
C ALA A 24 2.31 -14.32 4.37
N ALA A 25 1.14 -13.81 4.74
CA ALA A 25 -0.01 -13.87 3.86
C ALA A 25 0.38 -13.27 2.50
N PRO A 26 0.00 -13.89 1.37
CA PRO A 26 0.37 -13.39 0.06
C PRO A 26 -0.17 -11.97 -0.11
N ILE A 27 0.73 -11.03 -0.45
CA ILE A 27 0.36 -9.65 -0.73
C ILE A 27 -0.50 -9.65 -2.00
N PRO A 28 -1.72 -9.10 -1.97
CA PRO A 28 -2.57 -9.08 -3.15
C PRO A 28 -1.90 -8.32 -4.30
N ALA A 29 -2.08 -8.78 -5.53
CA ALA A 29 -1.53 -8.12 -6.72
C ALA A 29 -2.19 -6.74 -6.96
N VAL A 30 -1.50 -5.86 -7.68
CA VAL A 30 -2.10 -4.59 -8.13
C VAL A 30 -3.13 -4.94 -9.21
N PRO A 31 -4.38 -4.44 -9.13
CA PRO A 31 -5.38 -4.69 -10.17
C PRO A 31 -4.94 -4.16 -11.53
N ASP A 32 -5.34 -4.83 -12.61
CA ASP A 32 -4.98 -4.42 -13.97
C ASP A 32 -5.40 -2.99 -14.29
N GLY A 33 -4.53 -2.26 -14.97
CA GLY A 33 -4.72 -0.85 -15.32
C GLY A 33 -4.46 0.14 -14.17
N TYR A 34 -4.28 -0.35 -12.94
CA TYR A 34 -3.86 0.50 -11.82
C TYR A 34 -2.35 0.49 -11.67
N ILE A 35 -1.81 1.62 -11.20
CA ILE A 35 -0.43 1.75 -10.77
C ILE A 35 -0.36 1.94 -9.27
N GLU A 36 0.66 1.37 -8.62
CA GLU A 36 0.95 1.66 -7.22
C GLU A 36 1.60 3.04 -7.09
N LEU A 37 1.11 3.86 -6.15
CA LEU A 37 1.65 5.18 -5.90
C LEU A 37 2.72 5.13 -4.80
N LYS A 38 3.96 5.42 -5.17
CA LYS A 38 5.08 5.59 -4.22
C LYS A 38 5.57 7.03 -4.27
N ALA A 39 5.64 7.71 -3.13
CA ALA A 39 6.10 9.09 -3.08
C ALA A 39 7.51 9.24 -3.68
N GLY A 40 7.73 10.30 -4.47
CA GLY A 40 9.00 10.56 -5.16
C GLY A 40 9.23 9.74 -6.43
N THR A 41 8.28 8.90 -6.85
CA THR A 41 8.42 8.08 -8.07
C THR A 41 7.76 8.73 -9.28
N THR A 42 8.25 8.35 -10.46
CA THR A 42 7.60 8.65 -11.73
C THR A 42 7.25 7.34 -12.41
N VAL A 43 5.98 7.17 -12.76
CA VAL A 43 5.46 5.95 -13.36
C VAL A 43 4.89 6.29 -14.74
N PRO A 44 5.42 5.70 -15.82
CA PRO A 44 4.81 5.83 -17.14
C PRO A 44 3.48 5.08 -17.16
N VAL A 45 2.46 5.69 -17.78
CA VAL A 45 1.10 5.16 -17.93
C VAL A 45 0.73 5.20 -19.42
N ILE A 46 -0.54 5.03 -19.74
CA ILE A 46 -1.07 5.02 -21.10
C ILE A 46 -0.82 6.35 -21.85
N ASP A 47 -0.84 6.28 -23.18
CA ASP A 47 -0.85 7.45 -24.08
C ASP A 47 0.32 8.44 -23.91
N GLY A 48 1.48 7.93 -23.48
CA GLY A 48 2.68 8.74 -23.24
C GLY A 48 2.57 9.68 -22.02
N ILE A 49 1.62 9.41 -21.11
CA ILE A 49 1.50 10.13 -19.85
C ILE A 49 2.46 9.53 -18.83
N SER A 50 3.17 10.41 -18.12
CA SER A 50 3.91 10.05 -16.91
C SER A 50 3.20 10.62 -15.69
N VAL A 51 2.99 9.78 -14.68
CA VAL A 51 2.50 10.21 -13.36
C VAL A 51 3.69 10.40 -12.45
N VAL A 52 3.93 11.63 -12.04
CA VAL A 52 4.90 11.99 -11.00
C VAL A 52 4.18 12.05 -9.66
N VAL A 53 4.61 11.26 -8.69
CA VAL A 53 3.97 11.15 -7.39
C VAL A 53 4.68 12.07 -6.39
N ASP A 54 4.12 13.26 -6.14
CA ASP A 54 4.70 14.19 -5.17
C ASP A 54 4.50 13.65 -3.74
N THR A 55 3.27 13.24 -3.41
CA THR A 55 2.92 12.60 -2.13
C THR A 55 1.86 11.53 -2.35
N ALA A 56 1.92 10.46 -1.57
CA ALA A 56 0.88 9.43 -1.52
C ALA A 56 0.87 8.81 -0.13
N GLY A 57 -0.31 8.56 0.40
CA GLY A 57 -0.47 7.99 1.73
C GLY A 57 -1.81 7.32 1.91
N ILE A 58 -1.80 6.32 2.80
CA ILE A 58 -2.99 5.60 3.21
C ILE A 58 -2.94 5.38 4.71
N SER A 59 -4.07 5.56 5.36
CA SER A 59 -4.21 5.34 6.80
C SER A 59 -5.38 4.41 7.04
N TYR A 60 -5.12 3.37 7.81
CA TYR A 60 -6.12 2.45 8.31
C TYR A 60 -6.14 2.51 9.83
N CYS A 61 -7.33 2.50 10.38
CA CYS A 61 -7.55 2.28 11.79
C CYS A 61 -7.08 0.87 12.18
N PRO A 62 -6.07 0.73 13.06
CA PRO A 62 -5.62 -0.58 13.52
C PRO A 62 -6.66 -1.24 14.41
N LYS A 63 -6.75 -2.57 14.38
CA LYS A 63 -7.49 -3.32 15.39
C LYS A 63 -6.73 -3.30 16.72
N PRO A 64 -7.42 -3.42 17.87
CA PRO A 64 -8.87 -3.33 18.12
C PRO A 64 -9.31 -1.89 18.47
N VAL A 65 -8.60 -0.87 18.00
CA VAL A 65 -8.75 0.50 18.46
C VAL A 65 -9.96 1.16 17.79
N ILE A 66 -10.73 1.94 18.55
CA ILE A 66 -11.72 2.87 17.98
C ILE A 66 -10.96 4.12 17.54
N CYS A 67 -10.82 4.32 16.24
CA CYS A 67 -10.18 5.53 15.73
C CYS A 67 -11.19 6.67 15.62
N LEU A 68 -10.79 7.83 16.13
CA LEU A 68 -11.53 9.08 15.96
C LEU A 68 -11.44 9.62 14.51
N VAL A 69 -10.50 9.09 13.72
CA VAL A 69 -10.26 9.46 12.33
C VAL A 69 -10.65 8.28 11.44
N PRO A 70 -11.46 8.49 10.39
CA PRO A 70 -11.78 7.44 9.43
C PRO A 70 -10.54 7.01 8.67
N ASN A 71 -10.61 5.81 8.10
CA ASN A 71 -9.63 5.36 7.11
C ASN A 71 -9.58 6.39 5.97
N SER A 72 -8.39 6.62 5.41
CA SER A 72 -8.23 7.61 4.34
C SER A 72 -7.14 7.23 3.36
N VAL A 73 -7.31 7.65 2.11
CA VAL A 73 -6.27 7.57 1.08
C VAL A 73 -6.13 8.93 0.43
N HIS A 74 -4.88 9.35 0.21
CA HIS A 74 -4.60 10.66 -0.36
C HIS A 74 -3.40 10.60 -1.30
N ALA A 75 -3.42 11.44 -2.33
CA ALA A 75 -2.29 11.59 -3.24
C ALA A 75 -2.24 13.00 -3.81
N SER A 76 -1.03 13.55 -3.93
CA SER A 76 -0.69 14.67 -4.80
C SER A 76 0.15 14.14 -5.93
N ILE A 77 -0.36 14.20 -7.15
CA ILE A 77 0.33 13.74 -8.35
C ILE A 77 0.44 14.86 -9.38
N ARG A 78 1.39 14.75 -10.29
CA ARG A 78 1.45 15.53 -11.52
C ARG A 78 1.40 14.60 -12.71
N LEU A 79 0.46 14.83 -13.62
CA LEU A 79 0.41 14.15 -14.91
C LEU A 79 1.17 15.00 -15.92
N VAL A 80 2.13 14.39 -16.58
CA VAL A 80 3.00 15.03 -17.55
C VAL A 80 2.83 14.34 -18.90
N LYS A 81 2.60 15.13 -19.95
CA LYS A 81 2.54 14.66 -21.34
C LYS A 81 3.16 15.70 -22.25
N ALA A 82 4.22 15.33 -22.95
CA ALA A 82 5.04 16.25 -23.74
C ALA A 82 5.44 17.49 -22.93
N GLN A 83 5.03 18.69 -23.35
CA GLN A 83 5.30 19.95 -22.66
C GLN A 83 4.16 20.40 -21.72
N SER A 84 3.14 19.56 -21.53
CA SER A 84 1.99 19.84 -20.66
C SER A 84 2.15 19.12 -19.32
N SER A 85 1.87 19.80 -18.22
CA SER A 85 1.88 19.24 -16.88
C SER A 85 0.67 19.75 -16.10
N GLN A 86 -0.07 18.85 -15.45
CA GLN A 86 -1.16 19.21 -14.55
C GLN A 86 -1.02 18.52 -13.21
N ARG A 87 -1.19 19.30 -12.13
CA ARG A 87 -1.17 18.81 -10.76
C ARG A 87 -2.58 18.47 -10.31
N VAL A 88 -2.71 17.32 -9.67
CA VAL A 88 -3.96 16.78 -9.14
C VAL A 88 -3.75 16.42 -7.67
N ARG A 89 -4.72 16.78 -6.84
CA ARG A 89 -4.81 16.32 -5.45
C ARG A 89 -6.10 15.51 -5.33
N LEU A 90 -5.97 14.28 -4.87
CA LEU A 90 -7.08 13.35 -4.66
C LEU A 90 -7.08 12.96 -3.19
N PHE A 91 -8.27 12.88 -2.62
CA PHE A 91 -8.49 12.54 -1.22
C PHE A 91 -9.80 11.78 -1.08
N ASP A 92 -9.74 10.54 -0.60
CA ASP A 92 -10.91 9.74 -0.30
C ASP A 92 -10.97 9.40 1.20
N LEU A 93 -12.11 9.73 1.81
CA LEU A 93 -12.48 9.29 3.15
C LEU A 93 -13.17 7.94 3.02
N LEU A 94 -12.43 6.90 3.41
CA LEU A 94 -12.94 5.55 3.52
C LEU A 94 -13.86 5.51 4.75
N THR A 95 -15.16 5.79 4.55
CA THR A 95 -16.10 5.98 5.65
C THR A 95 -16.20 4.74 6.54
N GLY A 96 -15.86 4.94 7.80
CA GLY A 96 -16.01 3.98 8.88
C GLY A 96 -15.17 4.42 10.08
N THR A 97 -15.82 4.70 11.21
CA THR A 97 -15.17 4.83 12.53
C THR A 97 -14.89 3.46 13.17
N VAL A 98 -15.28 2.38 12.47
CA VAL A 98 -15.14 0.98 12.85
C VAL A 98 -14.39 0.27 11.74
N TYR A 99 -13.42 -0.56 12.11
CA TYR A 99 -12.64 -1.40 11.20
C TYR A 99 -13.58 -2.14 10.21
N ARG A 100 -13.43 -1.87 8.91
CA ARG A 100 -14.08 -2.61 7.82
C ARG A 100 -13.01 -3.08 6.83
N PRO A 101 -12.69 -4.38 6.79
CA PRO A 101 -11.64 -4.90 5.92
C PRO A 101 -12.03 -4.95 4.44
N ASN A 102 -13.33 -4.92 4.12
CA ASN A 102 -13.84 -5.49 2.87
C ASN A 102 -14.63 -4.54 1.95
N GLU A 103 -14.72 -3.24 2.22
CA GLU A 103 -15.48 -2.33 1.35
C GLU A 103 -14.70 -1.07 0.99
N ILE A 104 -13.87 -1.15 -0.05
CA ILE A 104 -13.34 0.03 -0.74
C ILE A 104 -13.70 -0.09 -2.23
N ASN A 105 -15.00 -0.04 -2.51
CA ASN A 105 -15.48 0.40 -3.83
C ASN A 105 -15.57 1.94 -3.91
N ARG A 106 -15.08 2.65 -2.89
CA ARG A 106 -14.98 4.09 -2.91
C ARG A 106 -13.73 4.53 -3.65
N THR A 107 -13.92 5.60 -4.41
CA THR A 107 -12.95 6.19 -5.31
C THR A 107 -13.15 7.68 -5.27
N ASP A 108 -12.10 8.43 -4.99
CA ASP A 108 -12.07 9.82 -5.43
C ASP A 108 -11.63 9.84 -6.90
N SER A 109 -12.30 10.66 -7.71
CA SER A 109 -11.94 10.79 -9.12
C SER A 109 -12.10 12.20 -9.62
N ILE A 110 -11.17 12.62 -10.47
CA ILE A 110 -11.19 13.92 -11.12
C ILE A 110 -11.12 13.74 -12.64
N ARG A 111 -11.81 14.62 -13.36
CA ARG A 111 -11.63 14.79 -14.80
C ARG A 111 -10.69 15.97 -15.03
N LEU A 112 -9.73 15.81 -15.93
CA LEU A 112 -8.79 16.85 -16.30
C LEU A 112 -8.44 16.77 -17.79
N ASP A 113 -8.06 17.90 -18.37
CA ASP A 113 -7.67 17.99 -19.77
C ASP A 113 -6.16 18.20 -19.89
N LEU A 114 -5.46 17.25 -20.51
CA LEU A 114 -4.00 17.27 -20.68
C LEU A 114 -3.65 17.13 -22.17
N ALA A 115 -2.89 18.08 -22.69
CA ALA A 115 -2.50 18.13 -24.11
C ALA A 115 -3.68 18.00 -25.10
N GLY A 116 -4.81 18.65 -24.79
CA GLY A 116 -6.02 18.65 -25.64
C GLY A 116 -6.88 17.39 -25.54
N GLN A 117 -6.56 16.45 -24.63
CA GLN A 117 -7.33 15.24 -24.39
C GLN A 117 -7.85 15.19 -22.95
N SER A 118 -9.13 14.82 -22.78
CA SER A 118 -9.71 14.59 -21.45
C SER A 118 -9.29 13.23 -20.89
N TYR A 119 -8.98 13.23 -19.60
CA TYR A 119 -8.65 12.04 -18.82
C TYR A 119 -9.46 12.01 -17.52
N LYS A 120 -9.81 10.80 -17.09
CA LYS A 120 -10.33 10.52 -15.76
C LYS A 120 -9.24 9.85 -14.93
N VAL A 121 -8.97 10.43 -13.77
CA VAL A 121 -8.00 9.94 -12.81
C VAL A 121 -8.73 9.49 -11.57
N ILE A 122 -8.46 8.27 -11.11
CA ILE A 122 -9.18 7.59 -10.04
C ILE A 122 -8.17 7.13 -8.98
N LEU A 123 -8.32 7.60 -7.74
CA LEU A 123 -7.55 7.14 -6.59
C LEU A 123 -8.32 6.06 -5.83
N LYS A 124 -7.62 5.00 -5.43
CA LYS A 124 -8.12 3.97 -4.51
C LYS A 124 -7.09 3.62 -3.45
N GLY A 125 -7.57 3.14 -2.31
CA GLY A 125 -6.76 2.43 -1.33
C GLY A 125 -6.92 0.92 -1.49
N GLN A 126 -5.81 0.19 -1.55
CA GLN A 126 -5.81 -1.27 -1.51
C GLN A 126 -5.29 -1.77 -0.17
N TYR A 127 -6.13 -2.51 0.55
CA TYR A 127 -5.73 -3.18 1.78
C TYR A 127 -4.79 -4.35 1.46
N LEU A 128 -3.68 -4.47 2.19
CA LEU A 128 -2.67 -5.52 1.97
C LEU A 128 -2.65 -6.56 3.09
N GLY A 129 -3.32 -6.30 4.22
CA GLY A 129 -3.37 -7.20 5.37
C GLY A 129 -2.92 -6.51 6.66
N GLU A 130 -2.57 -7.30 7.67
CA GLU A 130 -2.06 -6.80 8.97
C GLU A 130 -0.64 -7.30 9.20
N VAL A 131 0.26 -6.40 9.59
CA VAL A 131 1.64 -6.69 10.00
C VAL A 131 1.81 -6.15 11.41
N ASP A 132 2.21 -7.01 12.34
CA ASP A 132 2.40 -6.66 13.76
C ASP A 132 1.19 -5.95 14.41
N GLY A 133 -0.03 -6.34 14.02
CA GLY A 133 -1.28 -5.75 14.51
C GLY A 133 -1.65 -4.41 13.87
N GLN A 134 -0.81 -3.88 12.96
CA GLN A 134 -1.12 -2.69 12.18
C GLN A 134 -1.71 -3.06 10.83
N SER A 135 -2.84 -2.43 10.49
CA SER A 135 -3.42 -2.55 9.16
C SER A 135 -2.54 -1.87 8.12
N THR A 136 -2.20 -2.59 7.06
CA THR A 136 -1.35 -2.13 5.97
C THR A 136 -2.14 -2.01 4.69
N GLY A 137 -1.74 -1.06 3.84
CA GLY A 137 -2.25 -0.97 2.50
C GLY A 137 -1.37 -0.14 1.60
N ARG A 138 -1.81 0.06 0.36
CA ARG A 138 -1.15 0.94 -0.61
C ARG A 138 -2.15 1.82 -1.36
N PRO A 139 -1.81 3.07 -1.67
CA PRO A 139 -2.55 3.87 -2.63
C PRO A 139 -2.28 3.37 -4.05
N ILE A 140 -3.35 3.21 -4.84
CA ILE A 140 -3.29 2.84 -6.26
C ILE A 140 -4.06 3.85 -7.11
N LEU A 141 -3.64 4.05 -8.36
CA LEU A 141 -4.20 5.05 -9.26
C LEU A 141 -4.53 4.44 -10.63
N LEU A 142 -5.68 4.79 -11.17
CA LEU A 142 -6.04 4.54 -12.58
C LEU A 142 -6.10 5.88 -13.32
N VAL A 143 -5.44 5.95 -14.48
CA VAL A 143 -5.56 7.05 -15.44
C VAL A 143 -6.17 6.48 -16.71
N SER A 144 -7.32 7.00 -17.11
CA SER A 144 -8.06 6.52 -18.28
C SER A 144 -8.44 7.69 -19.17
N ARG A 145 -8.37 7.48 -20.49
CA ARG A 145 -8.86 8.45 -21.48
C ARG A 145 -10.38 8.47 -21.48
N LEU A 146 -10.97 9.67 -21.63
CA LEU A 146 -12.41 9.87 -21.83
C LEU A 146 -12.77 10.10 -23.30
#